data_AF-A0A955XG01-F1
#
_entry.id   AF-A0A955XG01-F1
#
_cell.length_a   1.000
_cell.length_b   1.000
_cell.length_c   1.000
_cell.angle_alpha   90.00
_cell.angle_beta   90.00
_cell.angle_gamma   90.00
#
_symmetry.space_group_name_H-M   'P 1'
#
loop_
_entity.id
_entity.type
_entity.pdbx_description
1 polymer ?
#
loop_
_entity_poly.entity_id
_entity_poly.type
_entity_poly.pdbx_seq_one_letter_code
_entity_poly.pdbx_strand_id
1 'polypeptide(L)'
;MRPPRRSRLRRALPWLTAFLLAAPFPVTADEVEIPLPPLAGVEEVGEAMARFEEDFKAKGLKGDDKLMQKDHAVLFLSGVPHPKVIDRLYDLARRDRASEVRRMALTALGKQSKLAAYAGPKVVQLLEDKKLAKDDDHVLACLKALGSLGHHPPVEALEATLRHKDYAVRKQTLALIGELKDVRHLESLLRELGTLDAQEKGESWDGAEAKVDTGSAGDADQKAAEARAKAEAARNKGAAGGKGKGGGSTRDMKDQLLASLEGMTGQDFVDQKDAGTWLEKNPDW
;
A
#
# COMPACT_ATOMS: atom_id res chain seq x y z
N MET A 1 -14.47 -26.58 -69.74
CA MET A 1 -15.19 -27.45 -68.77
C MET A 1 -16.12 -26.59 -67.90
N ARG A 2 -17.43 -26.85 -67.96
CA ARG A 2 -18.50 -26.44 -67.03
C ARG A 2 -19.29 -27.73 -66.72
N PRO A 3 -20.14 -27.84 -65.68
CA PRO A 3 -20.16 -27.25 -64.32
C PRO A 3 -20.51 -28.41 -63.32
N PRO A 4 -21.44 -28.35 -62.32
CA PRO A 4 -21.76 -27.39 -61.24
C PRO A 4 -21.83 -28.03 -59.82
N ARG A 5 -22.02 -27.17 -58.80
CA ARG A 5 -22.93 -27.28 -57.61
C ARG A 5 -23.12 -28.61 -56.88
N ARG A 6 -23.10 -28.52 -55.53
CA ARG A 6 -24.13 -28.88 -54.50
C ARG A 6 -23.39 -29.32 -53.22
N SER A 7 -23.85 -29.16 -51.99
CA SER A 7 -25.03 -28.50 -51.40
C SER A 7 -24.95 -28.68 -49.87
N ARG A 8 -25.33 -27.64 -49.13
CA ARG A 8 -26.23 -27.65 -47.95
C ARG A 8 -26.25 -28.89 -47.05
N LEU A 9 -25.82 -28.71 -45.80
CA LEU A 9 -26.48 -29.15 -44.56
C LEU A 9 -26.13 -28.05 -43.53
N ARG A 10 -26.97 -27.10 -43.07
CA ARG A 10 -28.30 -27.16 -42.42
C ARG A 10 -28.39 -28.19 -41.30
N ARG A 11 -28.20 -27.70 -40.07
CA ARG A 11 -28.83 -28.03 -38.75
C ARG A 11 -28.14 -27.07 -37.76
N ALA A 12 -28.69 -25.95 -37.27
CA ALA A 12 -30.01 -25.60 -36.76
C ALA A 12 -30.51 -26.50 -35.63
N LEU A 13 -30.22 -26.04 -34.40
CA LEU A 13 -30.96 -26.20 -33.12
C LEU A 13 -31.05 -27.62 -32.50
N PRO A 14 -31.45 -27.77 -31.21
CA PRO A 14 -31.85 -26.75 -30.21
C PRO A 14 -31.25 -26.94 -28.79
N TRP A 15 -31.61 -25.95 -27.97
CA TRP A 15 -31.68 -25.88 -26.51
C TRP A 15 -31.57 -27.19 -25.72
N LEU A 16 -30.65 -27.19 -24.75
CA LEU A 16 -30.83 -27.90 -23.50
C LEU A 16 -30.88 -26.87 -22.38
N THR A 17 -32.12 -26.51 -22.06
CA THR A 17 -32.52 -26.08 -20.73
C THR A 17 -32.07 -27.14 -19.72
N ALA A 18 -31.03 -26.84 -18.94
CA ALA A 18 -30.77 -27.52 -17.69
C ALA A 18 -30.97 -26.49 -16.57
N PHE A 19 -32.23 -26.29 -16.20
CA PHE A 19 -32.60 -25.75 -14.91
C PHE A 19 -32.28 -26.85 -13.90
N LEU A 20 -31.17 -26.72 -13.18
CA LEU A 20 -30.81 -27.61 -12.09
C LEU A 20 -30.45 -26.74 -10.88
N LEU A 21 -31.46 -26.66 -10.00
CA LEU A 21 -31.40 -26.39 -8.58
C LEU A 21 -30.34 -25.38 -8.09
N ALA A 22 -30.84 -24.26 -7.57
CA ALA A 22 -30.20 -23.56 -6.47
C ALA A 22 -29.93 -24.56 -5.32
N ALA A 23 -28.69 -25.04 -5.24
CA ALA A 23 -28.16 -25.56 -3.99
C ALA A 23 -27.57 -24.35 -3.25
N PRO A 24 -27.97 -24.08 -2.00
CA PRO A 24 -27.24 -23.12 -1.19
C PRO A 24 -25.84 -23.66 -1.04
N PHE A 25 -24.82 -22.95 -1.52
CA PHE A 25 -23.45 -23.26 -1.16
C PHE A 25 -23.41 -23.27 0.37
N PRO A 26 -23.13 -24.41 1.03
CA PRO A 26 -22.67 -24.33 2.39
C PRO A 26 -21.26 -23.74 2.25
N VAL A 27 -21.13 -22.43 2.41
CA VAL A 27 -19.85 -21.86 2.84
C VAL A 27 -19.72 -22.29 4.30
N THR A 28 -19.39 -23.56 4.51
CA THR A 28 -18.63 -23.91 5.71
C THR A 28 -17.31 -23.21 5.50
N ALA A 29 -17.17 -22.05 6.15
CA ALA A 29 -15.88 -21.49 6.45
C ALA A 29 -15.17 -22.52 7.34
N ASP A 30 -14.64 -23.57 6.73
CA ASP A 30 -13.39 -24.12 7.19
C ASP A 30 -12.41 -22.98 6.97
N GLU A 31 -12.25 -22.15 8.01
CA GLU A 31 -11.03 -21.41 8.20
C GLU A 31 -9.92 -22.46 8.06
N VAL A 32 -9.33 -22.54 6.86
CA VAL A 32 -8.10 -23.27 6.66
C VAL A 32 -7.09 -22.49 7.50
N GLU A 33 -7.00 -22.85 8.79
CA GLU A 33 -5.87 -22.51 9.64
C GLU A 33 -4.66 -23.00 8.86
N ILE A 34 -4.00 -22.09 8.14
CA ILE A 34 -2.77 -22.37 7.43
C ILE A 34 -1.82 -22.86 8.53
N PRO A 35 -1.48 -24.16 8.58
CA PRO A 35 -0.69 -24.68 9.69
C PRO A 35 0.65 -23.95 9.62
N LEU A 36 0.99 -23.23 10.69
CA LEU A 36 2.23 -22.49 10.77
C LEU A 36 3.37 -23.44 10.37
N PRO A 37 4.20 -23.11 9.35
CA PRO A 37 5.37 -23.92 9.03
C PRO A 37 6.22 -24.08 10.30
N PRO A 38 6.93 -25.21 10.49
CA PRO A 38 7.53 -25.54 11.78
C PRO A 38 8.40 -24.38 12.25
N LEU A 39 7.89 -23.70 13.28
CA LEU A 39 8.53 -22.58 13.91
C LEU A 39 9.86 -23.05 14.49
N ALA A 40 10.82 -22.13 14.61
CA ALA A 40 12.01 -22.38 15.41
C ALA A 40 11.61 -22.99 16.77
N GLY A 41 12.36 -23.97 17.24
CA GLY A 41 12.02 -24.69 18.47
C GLY A 41 11.88 -23.70 19.63
N VAL A 42 11.01 -23.99 20.60
CA VAL A 42 10.80 -23.11 21.77
C VAL A 42 12.10 -22.81 22.53
N GLU A 43 13.05 -23.75 22.53
CA GLU A 43 14.40 -23.59 23.09
C GLU A 43 15.27 -22.67 22.24
N GLU A 44 15.36 -22.93 20.93
CA GLU A 44 16.11 -22.10 19.95
C GLU A 44 15.67 -20.63 19.99
N VAL A 45 14.36 -20.39 20.09
CA VAL A 45 13.80 -19.02 20.20
C VAL A 45 14.16 -18.40 21.56
N GLY A 46 14.16 -19.19 22.63
CA GLY A 46 14.57 -18.75 23.96
C GLY A 46 16.04 -18.31 23.97
N GLU A 47 16.92 -19.12 23.40
CA GLU A 47 18.35 -18.84 23.27
C GLU A 47 18.59 -17.61 22.39
N ALA A 48 17.92 -17.53 21.24
CA ALA A 48 18.04 -16.39 20.33
C ALA A 48 17.58 -15.08 20.98
N MET A 49 16.48 -15.11 21.73
CA MET A 49 15.99 -13.95 22.48
C MET A 49 16.93 -13.55 23.62
N ALA A 50 17.50 -14.53 24.34
CA ALA A 50 18.47 -14.26 25.40
C ALA A 50 19.74 -13.60 24.85
N ARG A 51 20.32 -14.18 23.79
CA ARG A 51 21.48 -13.63 23.10
C ARG A 51 21.19 -12.24 22.53
N PHE A 52 20.03 -12.05 21.92
CA PHE A 52 19.60 -10.74 21.44
C PHE A 52 19.60 -9.70 22.55
N GLU A 53 19.02 -10.01 23.71
CA GLU A 53 18.94 -9.06 24.82
C GLU A 53 20.32 -8.75 25.42
N GLU A 54 21.21 -9.72 25.48
CA GLU A 54 22.61 -9.53 25.88
C GLU A 54 23.35 -8.60 24.90
N ASP A 55 23.38 -8.97 23.62
CA ASP A 55 24.07 -8.22 22.56
C ASP A 55 23.47 -6.81 22.39
N PHE A 56 22.15 -6.66 22.49
CA PHE A 56 21.47 -5.38 22.31
C PHE A 56 21.67 -4.41 23.50
N LYS A 57 21.84 -4.94 24.72
CA LYS A 57 22.01 -4.13 25.94
C LYS A 57 23.47 -4.01 26.41
N ALA A 58 24.41 -4.70 25.76
CA ALA A 58 25.82 -4.60 26.09
C ALA A 58 26.28 -3.13 26.08
N LYS A 59 27.07 -2.78 27.09
CA LYS A 59 27.54 -1.42 27.35
C LYS A 59 29.00 -1.29 26.91
N GLY A 60 29.46 -0.05 26.73
CA GLY A 60 30.87 0.26 26.43
C GLY A 60 31.08 0.95 25.09
N LEU A 61 30.12 0.83 24.17
CA LEU A 61 30.16 1.50 22.87
C LEU A 61 29.42 2.85 22.88
N LYS A 62 29.82 3.74 21.97
CA LYS A 62 29.25 5.10 21.79
C LYS A 62 29.05 5.38 20.30
N GLY A 63 28.22 6.38 19.99
CA GLY A 63 27.99 6.82 18.61
C GLY A 63 27.56 5.67 17.70
N ASP A 64 28.19 5.61 16.53
CA ASP A 64 27.88 4.65 15.46
C ASP A 64 28.16 3.20 15.87
N ASP A 65 29.21 2.94 16.64
CA ASP A 65 29.54 1.58 17.09
C ASP A 65 28.39 0.97 17.93
N LYS A 66 27.74 1.81 18.75
CA LYS A 66 26.58 1.39 19.53
C LYS A 66 25.36 1.11 18.65
N LEU A 67 25.20 1.86 17.57
CA LEU A 67 24.12 1.61 16.60
C LEU A 67 24.38 0.32 15.81
N MET A 68 25.63 0.09 15.39
CA MET A 68 26.04 -1.12 14.68
C MET A 68 25.86 -2.37 15.55
N GLN A 69 26.20 -2.29 16.84
CA GLN A 69 25.92 -3.36 17.80
C GLN A 69 24.43 -3.70 17.86
N LYS A 70 23.57 -2.69 17.95
CA LYS A 70 22.12 -2.90 17.93
C LYS A 70 21.63 -3.48 16.61
N ASP A 71 22.26 -3.11 15.50
CA ASP A 71 21.91 -3.63 14.17
C ASP A 71 22.25 -5.10 14.05
N HIS A 72 23.43 -5.49 14.48
CA HIS A 72 23.83 -6.88 14.53
C HIS A 72 22.90 -7.72 15.41
N ALA A 73 22.50 -7.20 16.58
CA ALA A 73 21.56 -7.89 17.45
C ALA A 73 20.17 -8.05 16.77
N VAL A 74 19.61 -6.97 16.23
CA VAL A 74 18.31 -7.01 15.53
C VAL A 74 18.35 -7.91 14.30
N LEU A 75 19.44 -7.87 13.53
CA LEU A 75 19.65 -8.72 12.36
C LEU A 75 19.75 -10.20 12.74
N PHE A 76 20.49 -10.52 13.80
CA PHE A 76 20.55 -11.88 14.34
C PHE A 76 19.16 -12.39 14.70
N LEU A 77 18.38 -11.58 15.42
CA LEU A 77 17.02 -11.95 15.81
C LEU A 77 16.12 -12.16 14.57
N SER A 78 16.29 -11.37 13.51
CA SER A 78 15.55 -11.52 12.25
C SER A 78 15.81 -12.86 11.53
N GLY A 79 16.90 -13.56 11.84
CA GLY A 79 17.18 -14.89 11.29
C GLY A 79 16.28 -16.00 11.81
N VAL A 80 15.53 -15.75 12.89
CA VAL A 80 14.71 -16.75 13.59
C VAL A 80 13.22 -16.52 13.28
N PRO A 81 12.59 -17.36 12.43
CA PRO A 81 11.17 -17.21 12.10
C PRO A 81 10.28 -17.69 13.25
N HIS A 82 9.79 -16.75 14.06
CA HIS A 82 8.89 -17.07 15.17
C HIS A 82 7.97 -15.90 15.57
N PRO A 83 6.70 -16.12 15.96
CA PRO A 83 5.78 -15.07 16.43
C PRO A 83 6.35 -14.21 17.57
N LYS A 84 6.98 -14.82 18.58
CA LYS A 84 7.69 -14.09 19.67
C LYS A 84 8.78 -13.14 19.15
N VAL A 85 9.51 -13.52 18.11
CA VAL A 85 10.51 -12.64 17.48
C VAL A 85 9.82 -11.45 16.84
N ILE A 86 8.74 -11.69 16.10
CA ILE A 86 7.93 -10.63 15.49
C ILE A 86 7.36 -9.68 16.56
N ASP A 87 6.84 -10.22 17.67
CA ASP A 87 6.34 -9.41 18.78
C ASP A 87 7.43 -8.53 19.38
N ARG A 88 8.64 -9.09 19.54
CA ARG A 88 9.78 -8.34 20.05
C ARG A 88 10.22 -7.22 19.10
N LEU A 89 10.31 -7.52 17.81
CA LEU A 89 10.66 -6.54 16.79
C LEU A 89 9.58 -5.46 16.66
N TYR A 90 8.30 -5.83 16.75
CA TYR A 90 7.19 -4.88 16.81
C TYR A 90 7.30 -3.93 18.01
N ASP A 91 7.62 -4.46 19.20
CA ASP A 91 7.83 -3.63 20.39
C ASP A 91 9.00 -2.64 20.23
N LEU A 92 10.10 -3.06 19.59
CA LEU A 92 11.21 -2.15 19.26
C LEU A 92 10.78 -1.07 18.27
N ALA A 93 10.11 -1.47 17.18
CA ALA A 93 9.61 -0.57 16.15
C ALA A 93 8.62 0.45 16.71
N ARG A 94 7.85 0.09 17.75
CA ARG A 94 6.86 0.96 18.37
C ARG A 94 7.42 1.89 19.46
N ARG A 95 8.36 1.39 20.28
CA ARG A 95 8.71 2.03 21.57
C ARG A 95 10.14 2.51 21.68
N ASP A 96 11.07 2.08 20.82
CA ASP A 96 12.47 2.52 20.95
C ASP A 96 12.58 4.04 20.70
N ARG A 97 13.41 4.68 21.52
CA ARG A 97 13.62 6.13 21.48
C ARG A 97 14.41 6.54 20.23
N ALA A 98 15.35 5.70 19.79
CA ALA A 98 16.14 5.94 18.59
C ALA A 98 15.33 5.56 17.34
N SER A 99 15.18 6.51 16.41
CA SER A 99 14.50 6.29 15.13
C SER A 99 15.23 5.25 14.29
N GLU A 100 16.56 5.20 14.39
CA GLU A 100 17.40 4.21 13.73
C GLU A 100 17.00 2.79 14.15
N VAL A 101 16.85 2.56 15.45
CA VAL A 101 16.46 1.24 15.99
C VAL A 101 15.05 0.87 15.55
N ARG A 102 14.11 1.82 15.52
CA ARG A 102 12.76 1.57 15.01
C ARG A 102 12.81 1.12 13.54
N ARG A 103 13.61 1.79 12.70
CA ARG A 103 13.80 1.46 11.29
C ARG A 103 14.49 0.11 11.09
N MET A 104 15.47 -0.22 11.93
CA MET A 104 16.14 -1.53 11.91
C MET A 104 15.15 -2.65 12.24
N ALA A 105 14.30 -2.44 13.25
CA ALA A 105 13.25 -3.38 13.62
C ALA A 105 12.21 -3.57 12.50
N LEU A 106 11.80 -2.50 11.80
CA LEU A 106 10.92 -2.60 10.63
C LEU A 106 11.58 -3.37 9.46
N THR A 107 12.86 -3.10 9.19
CA THR A 107 13.64 -3.86 8.20
C THR A 107 13.68 -5.35 8.57
N ALA A 108 13.90 -5.66 9.85
CA ALA A 108 13.89 -7.03 10.36
C ALA A 108 12.50 -7.69 10.28
N LEU A 109 11.42 -6.95 10.56
CA LEU A 109 10.04 -7.41 10.36
C LEU A 109 9.78 -7.73 8.88
N GLY A 110 10.26 -6.89 7.96
CA GLY A 110 10.17 -7.13 6.50
C GLY A 110 10.81 -8.44 6.06
N LYS A 111 11.85 -8.92 6.78
CA LYS A 111 12.52 -10.21 6.50
C LYS A 111 11.74 -11.43 7.02
N GLN A 112 10.68 -11.24 7.81
CA GLN A 112 9.86 -12.32 8.36
C GLN A 112 8.82 -12.85 7.36
N SER A 113 9.22 -13.08 6.11
CA SER A 113 8.31 -13.45 5.01
C SER A 113 7.56 -14.77 5.28
N LYS A 114 8.18 -15.73 5.98
CA LYS A 114 7.54 -17.00 6.38
C LYS A 114 6.33 -16.81 7.31
N LEU A 115 6.22 -15.66 7.95
CA LEU A 115 5.16 -15.31 8.90
C LEU A 115 4.50 -13.99 8.49
N ALA A 116 4.45 -13.69 7.19
CA ALA A 116 3.87 -12.46 6.65
C ALA A 116 2.42 -12.22 7.11
N ALA A 117 1.61 -13.28 7.22
CA ALA A 117 0.24 -13.18 7.73
C ALA A 117 0.16 -12.68 9.19
N TYR A 118 1.18 -12.96 10.01
CA TYR A 118 1.27 -12.50 11.40
C TYR A 118 1.99 -11.14 11.52
N ALA A 119 3.05 -10.93 10.74
CA ALA A 119 3.84 -9.70 10.77
C ALA A 119 3.14 -8.52 10.07
N GLY A 120 2.46 -8.78 8.95
CA GLY A 120 1.80 -7.77 8.11
C GLY A 120 0.84 -6.87 8.88
N PRO A 121 -0.18 -7.41 9.57
CA PRO A 121 -1.13 -6.61 10.34
C PRO A 121 -0.47 -5.76 11.42
N LYS A 122 0.64 -6.24 12.01
CA LYS A 122 1.42 -5.48 12.99
C LYS A 122 2.15 -4.29 12.36
N VAL A 123 2.69 -4.46 11.15
CA VAL A 123 3.31 -3.34 10.41
C VAL A 123 2.24 -2.32 9.99
N VAL A 124 1.04 -2.75 9.60
CA VAL A 124 -0.10 -1.84 9.34
C VAL A 124 -0.45 -1.03 10.59
N GLN A 125 -0.51 -1.66 11.76
CA GLN A 125 -0.74 -0.93 13.02
C GLN A 125 0.33 0.13 13.32
N LEU A 126 1.60 -0.11 12.93
CA LEU A 126 2.68 0.86 13.10
C LEU A 126 2.54 2.02 12.11
N LEU A 127 2.14 1.72 10.86
CA LEU A 127 1.85 2.71 9.83
C LEU A 127 0.72 3.66 10.25
N GLU A 128 -0.33 3.13 10.87
CA GLU A 128 -1.51 3.89 11.30
C GLU A 128 -1.34 4.59 12.67
N ASP A 129 -0.23 4.34 13.38
CA ASP A 129 0.01 4.96 14.69
C ASP A 129 0.19 6.48 14.52
N LYS A 130 -0.73 7.25 15.11
CA LYS A 130 -0.78 8.72 14.97
C LYS A 130 0.50 9.45 15.39
N LYS A 131 1.28 8.87 16.30
CA LYS A 131 2.54 9.47 16.74
C LYS A 131 3.65 9.16 15.74
N LEU A 132 3.72 7.92 15.29
CA LEU A 132 4.76 7.43 14.37
C LEU A 132 4.53 7.89 12.92
N ALA A 133 3.27 8.08 12.51
CA ALA A 133 2.90 8.61 11.19
C ALA A 133 3.40 10.04 10.92
N LYS A 134 3.95 10.74 11.92
CA LYS A 134 4.60 12.05 11.76
C LYS A 134 6.08 11.96 11.40
N ASP A 135 6.66 10.78 11.56
CA ASP A 135 8.06 10.47 11.27
C ASP A 135 8.14 9.85 9.87
N ASP A 136 8.49 10.68 8.89
CA ASP A 136 8.45 10.30 7.46
C ASP A 136 9.35 9.08 7.18
N ASP A 137 10.49 8.96 7.88
CA ASP A 137 11.40 7.79 7.78
C ASP A 137 10.76 6.51 8.34
N HIS A 138 9.95 6.63 9.39
CA HIS A 138 9.21 5.51 9.95
C HIS A 138 8.14 5.01 8.98
N VAL A 139 7.40 5.93 8.36
CA VAL A 139 6.38 5.61 7.36
C VAL A 139 7.01 4.91 6.16
N LEU A 140 8.13 5.45 5.64
CA LEU A 140 8.91 4.81 4.56
C LEU A 140 9.35 3.40 4.93
N ALA A 141 9.83 3.20 6.15
CA ALA A 141 10.26 1.88 6.62
C ALA A 141 9.09 0.90 6.75
N CYS A 142 7.91 1.34 7.17
CA CYS A 142 6.70 0.50 7.20
C CYS A 142 6.30 0.06 5.79
N LEU A 143 6.24 0.98 4.83
CA LEU A 143 5.88 0.66 3.45
C LEU A 143 6.85 -0.36 2.82
N LYS A 144 8.16 -0.19 3.03
CA LYS A 144 9.17 -1.16 2.56
C LYS A 144 9.04 -2.52 3.24
N ALA A 145 8.73 -2.55 4.52
CA ALA A 145 8.52 -3.79 5.25
C ALA A 145 7.28 -4.54 4.73
N LEU A 146 6.17 -3.82 4.46
CA LEU A 146 4.96 -4.40 3.87
C LEU A 146 5.23 -5.02 2.49
N GLY A 147 5.98 -4.34 1.62
CA GLY A 147 6.36 -4.86 0.32
C GLY A 147 7.24 -6.10 0.42
N SER A 148 8.22 -6.08 1.34
CA SER A 148 9.09 -7.24 1.60
C SER A 148 8.32 -8.45 2.13
N LEU A 149 7.25 -8.22 2.91
CA LEU A 149 6.36 -9.26 3.40
C LEU A 149 5.39 -9.76 2.34
N GLY A 150 5.17 -9.02 1.26
CA GLY A 150 4.06 -9.27 0.32
C GLY A 150 2.69 -9.15 0.99
N HIS A 151 2.58 -8.33 2.04
CA HIS A 151 1.32 -8.15 2.76
C HIS A 151 0.49 -7.05 2.12
N HIS A 152 -0.78 -7.36 1.85
CA HIS A 152 -1.76 -6.42 1.30
C HIS A 152 -2.46 -5.62 2.42
N PRO A 153 -2.05 -4.37 2.69
CA PRO A 153 -2.71 -3.54 3.70
C PRO A 153 -4.14 -3.14 3.28
N PRO A 154 -4.95 -2.60 4.21
CA PRO A 154 -6.22 -1.97 3.87
C PRO A 154 -6.03 -0.80 2.89
N VAL A 155 -7.02 -0.60 2.01
CA VAL A 155 -6.97 0.45 0.98
C VAL A 155 -6.86 1.83 1.63
N GLU A 156 -7.61 2.07 2.70
CA GLU A 156 -7.64 3.34 3.42
C GLU A 156 -6.28 3.71 4.02
N ALA A 157 -5.50 2.70 4.44
CA ALA A 157 -4.17 2.89 5.00
C ALA A 157 -3.19 3.40 3.94
N LEU A 158 -3.19 2.81 2.73
CA LEU A 158 -2.32 3.25 1.63
C LEU A 158 -2.82 4.54 0.97
N GLU A 159 -4.12 4.76 0.90
CA GLU A 159 -4.65 6.04 0.44
C GLU A 159 -4.22 7.22 1.32
N ALA A 160 -4.14 7.01 2.63
CA ALA A 160 -3.61 8.02 3.54
C ALA A 160 -2.14 8.34 3.23
N THR A 161 -1.33 7.36 2.84
CA THR A 161 0.09 7.56 2.48
C THR A 161 0.28 8.11 1.06
N LEU A 162 -0.64 7.84 0.12
CA LEU A 162 -0.69 8.52 -1.18
C LEU A 162 -0.94 10.02 -1.04
N ARG A 163 -1.69 10.44 -0.01
CA ARG A 163 -1.94 11.87 0.29
C ARG A 163 -0.90 12.48 1.24
N HIS A 164 0.19 11.77 1.53
CA HIS A 164 1.19 12.23 2.48
C HIS A 164 1.93 13.47 1.96
N LYS A 165 2.31 14.39 2.87
CA LYS A 165 3.02 15.64 2.51
C LYS A 165 4.38 15.38 1.85
N ASP A 166 5.08 14.33 2.30
CA ASP A 166 6.43 14.00 1.84
C ASP A 166 6.39 13.22 0.53
N TYR A 167 7.16 13.68 -0.45
CA TYR A 167 7.22 13.11 -1.79
C TYR A 167 7.73 11.67 -1.80
N ALA A 168 8.76 11.36 -0.99
CA ALA A 168 9.34 10.03 -0.95
C ALA A 168 8.33 9.01 -0.40
N VAL A 169 7.52 9.39 0.59
CA VAL A 169 6.43 8.55 1.10
C VAL A 169 5.40 8.24 0.02
N ARG A 170 4.96 9.25 -0.74
CA ARG A 170 4.00 9.03 -1.85
C ARG A 170 4.58 8.10 -2.91
N LYS A 171 5.81 8.35 -3.35
CA LYS A 171 6.56 7.52 -4.30
C LYS A 171 6.69 6.07 -3.83
N GLN A 172 7.07 5.85 -2.57
CA GLN A 172 7.18 4.52 -2.00
C GLN A 172 5.83 3.81 -1.90
N THR A 173 4.75 4.55 -1.68
CA THR A 173 3.39 3.99 -1.66
C THR A 173 2.99 3.49 -3.04
N LEU A 174 3.26 4.26 -4.10
CA LEU A 174 3.02 3.84 -5.48
C LEU A 174 3.83 2.59 -5.83
N ALA A 175 5.13 2.60 -5.50
CA ALA A 175 6.00 1.44 -5.70
C ALA A 175 5.44 0.19 -5.00
N LEU A 176 4.99 0.32 -3.75
CA LEU A 176 4.38 -0.79 -3.01
C LEU A 176 3.12 -1.32 -3.71
N ILE A 177 2.21 -0.44 -4.16
CA ILE A 177 0.99 -0.85 -4.85
C ILE A 177 1.32 -1.60 -6.15
N GLY A 178 2.29 -1.11 -6.92
CA GLY A 178 2.77 -1.76 -8.13
C GLY A 178 3.46 -3.11 -7.86
N GLU A 179 4.31 -3.19 -6.83
CA GLU A 179 4.98 -4.42 -6.40
C GLU A 179 3.96 -5.50 -5.97
N LEU A 180 2.94 -5.10 -5.22
CA LEU A 180 1.87 -6.00 -4.76
C LEU A 180 0.84 -6.31 -5.86
N LYS A 181 0.86 -5.56 -6.97
CA LYS A 181 -0.16 -5.62 -8.04
C LYS A 181 -1.58 -5.49 -7.50
N ASP A 182 -1.77 -4.57 -6.56
CA ASP A 182 -3.01 -4.48 -5.78
C ASP A 182 -4.08 -3.66 -6.48
N VAL A 183 -4.88 -4.34 -7.31
CA VAL A 183 -5.95 -3.76 -8.14
C VAL A 183 -6.99 -2.97 -7.37
N ARG A 184 -7.12 -3.17 -6.05
CA ARG A 184 -8.08 -2.42 -5.21
C ARG A 184 -7.80 -0.91 -5.19
N HIS A 185 -6.61 -0.49 -5.62
CA HIS A 185 -6.19 0.91 -5.67
C HIS A 185 -6.39 1.55 -7.06
N LEU A 186 -6.85 0.79 -8.06
CA LEU A 186 -6.93 1.23 -9.45
C LEU A 186 -7.67 2.57 -9.60
N GLU A 187 -8.87 2.68 -9.02
CA GLU A 187 -9.67 3.92 -9.09
C GLU A 187 -8.96 5.11 -8.43
N SER A 188 -8.33 4.88 -7.28
CA SER A 188 -7.62 5.93 -6.53
C SER A 188 -6.37 6.40 -7.27
N LEU A 189 -5.65 5.50 -7.95
CA LEU A 189 -4.51 5.83 -8.79
C LEU A 189 -4.93 6.58 -10.06
N LEU A 190 -6.01 6.17 -10.73
CA LEU A 190 -6.54 6.88 -11.89
C LEU A 190 -6.98 8.31 -11.54
N ARG A 191 -7.58 8.50 -10.37
CA ARG A 191 -7.96 9.82 -9.87
C ARG A 191 -6.74 10.70 -9.66
N GLU A 192 -5.69 10.17 -9.02
CA GLU A 192 -4.45 10.92 -8.77
C GLU A 192 -3.69 11.25 -10.08
N LEU A 193 -3.71 10.34 -11.06
CA LEU A 193 -3.15 10.63 -12.37
C LEU A 193 -3.86 11.81 -13.05
N GLY A 194 -5.18 11.90 -12.92
CA GLY A 194 -5.98 13.01 -13.44
C GLY A 194 -5.68 14.35 -12.75
N THR A 195 -5.44 14.35 -11.43
CA THR A 195 -5.08 15.58 -10.71
C THR A 195 -3.71 16.10 -11.15
N LEU A 196 -2.74 15.20 -11.38
CA LEU A 196 -1.40 15.55 -11.85
C LEU A 196 -1.42 16.02 -13.31
N ASP A 197 -2.24 15.40 -14.18
CA ASP A 197 -2.44 15.84 -15.56
C ASP A 197 -2.99 17.27 -15.64
N ALA A 198 -3.93 17.62 -14.74
CA ALA A 198 -4.44 19.00 -14.64
C ALA A 198 -3.35 19.97 -14.17
N GLN A 199 -2.57 19.60 -13.15
CA GLN A 199 -1.46 20.42 -12.66
C GLN A 199 -0.38 20.69 -13.73
N GLU A 200 -0.02 19.68 -14.53
CA GLU A 200 0.98 19.80 -15.60
C GLU A 200 0.53 20.78 -16.71
N LYS A 201 -0.77 20.84 -16.98
CA LYS A 201 -1.37 21.78 -17.93
C LYS A 201 -1.47 23.22 -17.39
N GLY A 202 -1.03 23.46 -16.16
CA GLY A 202 -1.22 24.75 -15.46
C GLY A 202 -2.67 24.97 -15.04
N GLU A 203 -3.51 23.94 -15.10
CA GLU A 203 -4.89 23.96 -14.64
C GLU A 203 -4.89 23.77 -13.11
N SER A 204 -4.72 24.88 -12.39
CA SER A 204 -4.90 24.90 -10.93
C SER A 204 -6.37 24.70 -10.62
N TRP A 205 -6.74 23.50 -10.17
CA TRP A 205 -8.05 23.26 -9.57
C TRP A 205 -8.13 23.95 -8.19
N ASP A 206 -8.59 25.19 -8.16
CA ASP A 206 -9.05 25.87 -6.94
C ASP A 206 -10.46 25.34 -6.58
N GLY A 207 -10.53 24.07 -6.14
CA GLY A 207 -11.72 23.49 -5.53
C GLY A 207 -12.82 23.10 -6.53
N ALA A 208 -13.27 21.86 -6.40
CA ALA A 208 -14.44 21.34 -7.09
C ALA A 208 -15.68 22.22 -6.85
N GLU A 209 -16.42 22.55 -7.91
CA GLU A 209 -17.83 22.94 -7.75
C GLU A 209 -18.57 21.79 -7.06
N ALA A 210 -18.80 21.92 -5.76
CA ALA A 210 -19.75 21.08 -5.05
C ALA A 210 -21.16 21.58 -5.41
N LYS A 211 -21.77 21.01 -6.45
CA LYS A 211 -23.24 21.09 -6.60
C LYS A 211 -23.88 20.14 -5.59
N VAL A 212 -24.22 20.69 -4.43
CA VAL A 212 -25.17 20.06 -3.51
C VAL A 212 -26.41 20.93 -3.47
N ASP A 213 -27.47 20.50 -4.16
CA ASP A 213 -28.79 21.09 -3.97
C ASP A 213 -29.43 20.45 -2.72
N THR A 214 -29.30 21.13 -1.58
CA THR A 214 -29.91 20.71 -0.31
C THR A 214 -31.29 21.34 -0.09
N GLY A 215 -31.84 22.06 -1.07
CA GLY A 215 -33.17 22.68 -0.95
C GLY A 215 -33.28 23.75 0.14
N SER A 216 -32.17 24.27 0.68
CA SER A 216 -32.16 25.41 1.62
C SER A 216 -31.67 26.68 0.92
N ALA A 217 -32.41 27.77 1.13
CA ALA A 217 -32.17 29.05 0.47
C ALA A 217 -30.91 29.75 1.02
N GLY A 218 -29.86 29.84 0.19
CA GLY A 218 -28.72 30.74 0.40
C GLY A 218 -27.35 30.09 0.15
N ASP A 219 -26.35 30.93 -0.14
CA ASP A 219 -24.96 30.55 -0.50
C ASP A 219 -24.01 30.37 0.70
N ALA A 220 -24.54 30.40 1.92
CA ALA A 220 -23.76 30.43 3.16
C ALA A 220 -23.04 29.10 3.46
N ASP A 221 -23.72 27.97 3.28
CA ASP A 221 -23.15 26.65 3.52
C ASP A 221 -22.13 26.27 2.44
N GLN A 222 -22.37 26.70 1.20
CA GLN A 222 -21.43 26.59 0.10
C GLN A 222 -20.15 27.38 0.39
N LYS A 223 -20.27 28.65 0.79
CA LYS A 223 -19.11 29.48 1.19
C LYS A 223 -18.36 28.89 2.39
N ALA A 224 -19.07 28.30 3.35
CA ALA A 224 -18.45 27.65 4.50
C ALA A 224 -17.68 26.37 4.10
N ALA A 225 -18.23 25.56 3.19
CA ALA A 225 -17.57 24.37 2.64
C ALA A 225 -16.34 24.74 1.80
N GLU A 226 -16.47 25.72 0.91
CA GLU A 226 -15.38 26.26 0.09
C GLU A 226 -14.28 26.88 0.96
N ALA A 227 -14.63 27.62 2.01
CA ALA A 227 -13.67 28.18 2.96
C ALA A 227 -12.90 27.10 3.73
N ARG A 228 -13.58 25.99 4.11
CA ARG A 228 -12.94 24.84 4.76
C ARG A 228 -11.99 24.11 3.82
N ALA A 229 -12.41 23.85 2.58
CA ALA A 229 -11.57 23.22 1.55
C ALA A 229 -10.35 24.09 1.22
N LYS A 230 -10.54 25.41 1.11
CA LYS A 230 -9.45 26.37 0.89
C LYS A 230 -8.49 26.44 2.06
N ALA A 231 -8.99 26.37 3.30
CA ALA A 231 -8.16 26.32 4.50
C ALA A 231 -7.34 25.01 4.58
N GLU A 232 -7.92 23.89 4.17
CA GLU A 232 -7.24 22.59 4.12
C GLU A 232 -6.16 22.55 3.02
N ALA A 233 -6.47 23.06 1.82
CA ALA A 233 -5.50 23.22 0.75
C ALA A 233 -4.35 24.18 1.13
N ALA A 234 -4.66 25.30 1.81
CA ALA A 234 -3.66 26.21 2.33
C ALA A 234 -2.80 25.59 3.43
N ARG A 235 -3.37 24.75 4.29
CA ARG A 235 -2.63 23.97 5.30
C ARG A 235 -1.69 22.95 4.65
N ASN A 236 -2.11 22.29 3.57
CA ASN A 236 -1.28 21.37 2.80
C ASN A 236 -0.16 22.09 2.03
N LYS A 237 -0.42 23.29 1.47
CA LYS A 237 0.61 24.17 0.89
C LYS A 237 1.60 24.70 1.94
N GLY A 238 1.13 25.05 3.14
CA GLY A 238 1.97 25.49 4.25
C GLY A 238 2.90 24.40 4.79
N ALA A 239 2.50 23.14 4.69
CA ALA A 239 3.35 21.99 5.03
C ALA A 239 4.47 21.72 4.00
N ALA A 240 4.34 22.24 2.77
CA ALA A 240 5.37 22.17 1.71
C ALA A 240 6.43 23.30 1.80
N GLY A 241 6.30 24.21 2.77
CA GLY A 241 7.21 25.36 2.95
C GLY A 241 8.50 25.07 3.73
N GLY A 242 8.74 23.83 4.14
CA GLY A 242 10.03 23.41 4.70
C GLY A 242 11.02 23.18 3.56
N LYS A 243 12.17 23.86 3.56
CA LYS A 243 13.31 23.56 2.68
C LYS A 243 13.82 22.12 2.92
N GLY A 244 13.12 21.12 2.38
CA GLY A 244 13.54 19.73 2.27
C GLY A 244 14.18 19.51 0.92
N LYS A 245 15.40 18.96 0.91
CA LYS A 245 16.14 18.63 -0.32
C LYS A 245 15.35 17.62 -1.16
N GLY A 246 15.12 17.96 -2.44
CA GLY A 246 14.78 17.00 -3.50
C GLY A 246 13.30 16.75 -3.73
N GLY A 247 12.55 17.77 -4.17
CA GLY A 247 11.21 17.57 -4.72
C GLY A 247 11.29 16.79 -6.03
N GLY A 248 10.80 15.55 -6.06
CA GLY A 248 10.50 14.89 -7.33
C GLY A 248 9.43 15.68 -8.06
N SER A 249 9.60 15.85 -9.37
CA SER A 249 8.66 16.63 -10.19
C SER A 249 7.32 15.91 -10.30
N THR A 250 6.23 16.67 -10.52
CA THR A 250 4.89 16.16 -10.89
C THR A 250 4.98 15.07 -11.96
N ARG A 251 5.92 15.22 -12.90
CA ARG A 251 6.24 14.26 -13.95
C ARG A 251 6.77 12.91 -13.42
N ASP A 252 7.70 12.88 -12.48
CA ASP A 252 8.21 11.61 -11.89
C ASP A 252 7.08 10.83 -11.18
N MET A 253 6.15 11.56 -10.54
CA MET A 253 4.98 10.93 -9.90
C MET A 253 4.00 10.33 -10.93
N LYS A 254 3.78 11.03 -12.04
CA LYS A 254 2.97 10.55 -13.17
C LYS A 254 3.58 9.30 -13.80
N ASP A 255 4.89 9.32 -14.08
CA ASP A 255 5.60 8.17 -14.66
C ASP A 255 5.48 6.93 -13.75
N GLN A 256 5.56 7.10 -12.42
CA GLN A 256 5.38 6.01 -11.46
C GLN A 256 3.94 5.50 -11.38
N LEU A 257 2.95 6.38 -11.48
CA LEU A 257 1.53 6.00 -11.53
C LEU A 257 1.27 5.13 -12.76
N LEU A 258 1.73 5.56 -13.93
CA LEU A 258 1.62 4.80 -15.18
C LEU A 258 2.31 3.45 -15.09
N ALA A 259 3.54 3.40 -14.57
CA ALA A 259 4.27 2.14 -14.36
C ALA A 259 3.55 1.20 -13.38
N SER A 260 2.90 1.75 -12.34
CA SER A 260 2.12 0.95 -11.38
C SER A 260 0.86 0.40 -12.04
N LEU A 261 0.16 1.19 -12.86
CA LEU A 261 -0.99 0.76 -13.64
C LEU A 261 -0.60 -0.35 -14.62
N GLU A 262 0.49 -0.17 -15.37
CA GLU A 262 1.03 -1.19 -16.28
C GLU A 262 1.39 -2.48 -15.52
N GLY A 263 2.04 -2.38 -14.36
CA GLY A 263 2.39 -3.54 -13.55
C GLY A 263 1.17 -4.36 -13.08
N MET A 264 0.04 -3.70 -12.84
CA MET A 264 -1.23 -4.32 -12.43
C MET A 264 -2.02 -4.90 -13.61
N THR A 265 -2.15 -4.15 -14.71
CA THR A 265 -3.04 -4.49 -15.84
C THR A 265 -2.33 -5.21 -16.97
N GLY A 266 -1.00 -5.10 -17.05
CA GLY A 266 -0.19 -5.49 -18.20
C GLY A 266 -0.41 -4.62 -19.44
N GLN A 267 -1.01 -3.44 -19.29
CA GLN A 267 -1.28 -2.50 -20.37
C GLN A 267 -0.44 -1.24 -20.20
N ASP A 268 0.18 -0.80 -21.29
CA ASP A 268 0.86 0.47 -21.35
C ASP A 268 -0.17 1.59 -21.51
N PHE A 269 -0.10 2.61 -20.66
CA PHE A 269 -1.03 3.73 -20.66
C PHE A 269 -0.27 5.04 -20.87
N VAL A 270 -0.79 5.90 -21.73
CA VAL A 270 -0.14 7.19 -22.04
C VAL A 270 -0.53 8.28 -21.04
N ASP A 271 -1.78 8.31 -20.62
CA ASP A 271 -2.34 9.32 -19.72
C ASP A 271 -3.60 8.81 -18.99
N GLN A 272 -4.20 9.65 -18.13
CA GLN A 272 -5.41 9.28 -17.40
C GLN A 272 -6.59 8.95 -18.31
N LYS A 273 -6.72 9.64 -19.46
CA LYS A 273 -7.85 9.47 -20.36
C LYS A 273 -7.78 8.13 -21.07
N ASP A 274 -6.58 7.73 -21.49
CA ASP A 274 -6.30 6.43 -22.09
C ASP A 274 -6.62 5.30 -21.11
N ALA A 275 -6.09 5.39 -19.88
CA ALA A 275 -6.35 4.42 -18.82
C ALA A 275 -7.84 4.34 -18.42
N GLY A 276 -8.54 5.49 -18.35
CA GLY A 276 -9.97 5.55 -18.08
C GLY A 276 -10.82 4.94 -19.20
N THR A 277 -10.48 5.24 -20.46
CA THR A 277 -11.16 4.65 -21.63
C THR A 277 -10.99 3.14 -21.68
N TRP A 278 -9.82 2.65 -21.27
CA TRP A 278 -9.57 1.22 -21.15
C TRP A 278 -10.43 0.59 -20.05
N LEU A 279 -10.53 1.21 -18.87
CA LEU A 279 -11.37 0.70 -17.78
C LEU A 279 -12.86 0.63 -18.16
N GLU A 280 -13.38 1.66 -18.84
CA GLU A 280 -14.77 1.65 -19.35
C GLU A 280 -15.06 0.48 -20.31
N LYS A 281 -14.05 0.06 -21.09
CA LYS A 281 -14.15 -1.08 -22.01
C LYS A 281 -13.96 -2.43 -21.33
N ASN A 282 -13.46 -2.44 -20.10
CA ASN A 282 -13.15 -3.64 -19.32
C ASN A 282 -13.81 -3.56 -17.93
N PRO A 283 -15.15 -3.57 -17.84
CA PRO A 283 -15.89 -3.34 -16.59
C PRO A 283 -15.75 -4.47 -15.56
N ASP A 284 -15.14 -5.60 -15.95
CA ASP A 284 -14.92 -6.75 -15.08
C ASP A 284 -13.58 -6.66 -14.30
N TRP A 285 -12.82 -5.58 -14.48
CA TRP A 285 -11.64 -5.21 -13.68
C TRP A 285 -12.04 -4.33 -12.49
#